data_AF-A0A2E5JQB3-F1
#
_entry.id   AF-A0A2E5JQB3-F1
#
_cell.length_a   1.000
_cell.length_b   1.000
_cell.length_c   1.000
_cell.angle_alpha   90.00
_cell.angle_beta   90.00
_cell.angle_gamma   90.00
#
_symmetry.space_group_name_H-M   'P 1'
#
loop_
_entity.id
_entity.type
_entity.pdbx_description
1 polymer ?
#
loop_
_entity_poly.entity_id
_entity_poly.type
_entity_poly.pdbx_seq_one_letter_code
_entity_poly.pdbx_strand_id
1 'polypeptide(L)'
;MFLFLFKKVGMRIIVNMKKNIFIVFIFSVTISFCQTYPGTIIDITGGSFIMGNNNQPPMFNDQDPEHSVTVDNFKMGQTEVSNEYYVTFLNDMAIIGNLVIEEGIPGDWSSTPEEIANGHAWSIMADSTLSGVWSGEVLIKLSNIAGGGQHPLNRCWIELDTTSYTFSVVEGYENWPASWVSWYGAMMYVDYYSLTLPTEAEWEYAARAGQQLEYPTNDGNLSYSQANYGTGFGGPSGETYLTPVGQLYPPNPFGLYNMAGNVSEWCLDWYDENFYQFCVDNNIYLNPINDNIPEDIEKKVLRGGNHTYPGFVAMSSSRTDTPPFVTTDHMGFRVVMQNGDEEFNMEIQTDWNLVGLPFEVEDPYYLTIFPSAIENTLFSFGDAYTAELTLIYGEGYWLRFNEEGSITISGIPINELAISLDEGWNLISGISIPINISDIQDPDGIIIIGTFYGFISGGYSNIEYIEPGRGYWVRTNGFGSITLIGN
;
A
#
# COMPACT_ATOMS: atom_id res chain seq x y z
N MET A 1 -43.36 -81.44 -22.24
CA MET A 1 -42.67 -81.48 -20.93
C MET A 1 -41.39 -80.66 -21.06
N PHE A 2 -41.38 -79.43 -20.52
CA PHE A 2 -40.27 -78.44 -20.51
C PHE A 2 -39.69 -78.04 -21.90
N LEU A 3 -39.20 -76.83 -22.20
CA LEU A 3 -38.89 -75.60 -21.48
C LEU A 3 -38.92 -74.46 -22.53
N PHE A 4 -39.37 -73.25 -22.17
CA PHE A 4 -39.73 -72.16 -23.09
C PHE A 4 -38.62 -71.14 -23.35
N LEU A 5 -38.76 -70.49 -24.52
CA LEU A 5 -37.91 -69.55 -25.23
C LEU A 5 -37.86 -68.10 -24.66
N PHE A 6 -36.71 -67.47 -24.94
CA PHE A 6 -36.45 -66.08 -25.39
C PHE A 6 -36.73 -64.84 -24.51
N LYS A 7 -35.66 -64.02 -24.43
CA LYS A 7 -35.55 -62.54 -24.36
C LYS A 7 -36.76 -61.75 -23.88
N LYS A 8 -36.59 -61.06 -22.74
CA LYS A 8 -37.40 -59.90 -22.35
C LYS A 8 -36.52 -58.75 -21.85
N VAL A 9 -36.89 -57.57 -22.31
CA VAL A 9 -36.38 -56.22 -22.00
C VAL A 9 -36.33 -55.99 -20.48
N GLY A 10 -35.21 -55.46 -19.99
CA GLY A 10 -34.98 -55.13 -18.58
C GLY A 10 -34.72 -53.64 -18.38
N MET A 11 -35.77 -52.92 -17.99
CA MET A 11 -35.76 -51.54 -17.51
C MET A 11 -35.01 -51.48 -16.16
N ARG A 12 -33.93 -50.70 -16.08
CA ARG A 12 -33.19 -50.46 -14.83
C ARG A 12 -33.83 -49.29 -14.07
N ILE A 13 -34.39 -49.59 -12.90
CA ILE A 13 -34.75 -48.61 -11.88
C ILE A 13 -33.43 -48.12 -11.26
N ILE A 14 -33.12 -46.84 -11.41
CA ILE A 14 -32.03 -46.18 -10.67
C ILE A 14 -32.63 -45.65 -9.37
N VAL A 15 -32.26 -46.28 -8.26
CA VAL A 15 -32.43 -45.71 -6.92
C VAL A 15 -31.32 -44.69 -6.73
N ASN A 16 -31.65 -43.40 -6.73
CA ASN A 16 -30.67 -42.34 -6.48
C ASN A 16 -30.62 -42.06 -4.97
N MET A 17 -29.64 -42.65 -4.29
CA MET A 17 -29.35 -42.39 -2.88
C MET A 17 -28.75 -40.98 -2.75
N LYS A 18 -29.43 -40.07 -2.05
CA LYS A 18 -28.87 -38.78 -1.63
C LYS A 18 -27.65 -39.04 -0.72
N LYS A 19 -26.45 -38.72 -1.20
CA LYS A 19 -25.25 -38.53 -0.36
C LYS A 19 -25.45 -37.21 0.39
N ASN A 20 -25.66 -37.28 1.70
CA ASN A 20 -25.52 -36.13 2.57
C ASN A 20 -24.02 -35.79 2.65
N ILE A 21 -23.62 -34.73 1.95
CA ILE A 21 -22.31 -34.11 2.11
C ILE A 21 -22.41 -33.25 3.38
N PHE A 22 -21.76 -33.68 4.45
CA PHE A 22 -21.48 -32.82 5.60
C PHE A 22 -20.38 -31.85 5.16
N ILE A 23 -20.76 -30.62 4.82
CA ILE A 23 -19.81 -29.52 4.66
C ILE A 23 -19.47 -29.07 6.09
N VAL A 24 -18.28 -29.41 6.55
CA VAL A 24 -17.71 -28.84 7.77
C VAL A 24 -17.21 -27.45 7.37
N PHE A 25 -17.96 -26.42 7.74
CA PHE A 25 -17.44 -25.05 7.71
C PHE A 25 -16.41 -24.95 8.84
N ILE A 26 -15.13 -25.00 8.48
CA ILE A 26 -14.06 -24.56 9.37
C ILE A 26 -14.13 -23.04 9.34
N PHE A 27 -14.77 -22.44 10.33
CA PHE A 27 -14.58 -21.02 10.60
C PHE A 27 -13.15 -20.86 11.09
N SER A 28 -12.25 -20.35 10.24
CA SER A 28 -11.01 -19.75 10.73
C SER A 28 -11.41 -18.48 11.46
N VAL A 29 -11.46 -18.55 12.79
CA VAL A 29 -11.50 -17.34 13.60
C VAL A 29 -10.10 -16.73 13.49
N THR A 30 -9.91 -15.82 12.55
CA THR A 30 -8.77 -14.89 12.60
C THR A 30 -9.00 -14.02 13.82
N ILE A 31 -8.26 -14.29 14.89
CA ILE A 31 -8.17 -13.35 15.99
C ILE A 31 -7.36 -12.18 15.44
N SER A 32 -8.06 -11.14 14.98
CA SER A 32 -7.42 -9.89 14.60
C SER A 32 -6.96 -9.22 15.90
N PHE A 33 -5.67 -9.39 16.22
CA PHE A 33 -5.02 -8.59 17.24
C PHE A 33 -4.80 -7.21 16.63
N CYS A 34 -5.69 -6.25 16.90
CA CYS A 34 -5.40 -4.85 16.60
C CYS A 34 -4.37 -4.37 17.62
N GLN A 35 -3.10 -4.58 17.30
CA GLN A 35 -1.98 -4.10 18.10
C GLN A 35 -1.72 -2.66 17.69
N THR A 36 -1.47 -1.79 18.66
CA THR A 36 -1.15 -0.40 18.38
C THR A 36 0.34 -0.26 18.08
N TYR A 37 0.68 0.37 16.96
CA TYR A 37 2.07 0.64 16.61
C TYR A 37 2.77 1.41 17.75
N PRO A 38 3.93 0.94 18.24
CA PRO A 38 4.59 1.53 19.41
C PRO A 38 5.33 2.84 19.11
N GLY A 39 5.61 3.12 17.84
CA GLY A 39 6.36 4.31 17.42
C GLY A 39 5.50 5.56 17.31
N THR A 40 6.16 6.72 17.20
CA THR A 40 5.49 8.00 16.95
C THR A 40 5.13 8.12 15.47
N ILE A 41 3.87 8.45 15.19
CA ILE A 41 3.35 8.73 13.86
C ILE A 41 3.08 10.24 13.74
N ILE A 42 3.50 10.85 12.63
CA ILE A 42 3.35 12.28 12.33
C ILE A 42 2.29 12.45 11.24
N ASP A 43 1.36 13.37 11.44
CA ASP A 43 0.41 13.78 10.40
C ASP A 43 1.15 14.57 9.31
N ILE A 44 1.07 14.09 8.08
CA ILE A 44 1.63 14.75 6.90
C ILE A 44 0.46 15.32 6.11
N THR A 45 0.36 16.65 6.07
CA THR A 45 -0.61 17.32 5.19
C THR A 45 -0.18 17.10 3.75
N GLY A 46 -1.03 16.42 2.99
CA GLY A 46 -0.85 16.14 1.57
C GLY A 46 -0.89 17.42 0.72
N GLY A 47 -0.58 17.26 -0.56
CA GLY A 47 -0.52 18.35 -1.52
C GLY A 47 0.30 18.00 -2.75
N SER A 48 0.36 18.96 -3.67
CA SER A 48 1.09 18.79 -4.92
C SER A 48 2.58 19.17 -4.79
N PHE A 49 3.44 18.39 -5.44
CA PHE A 49 4.88 18.56 -5.45
C PHE A 49 5.46 18.10 -6.79
N ILE A 50 6.68 18.53 -7.11
CA ILE A 50 7.44 18.00 -8.24
C ILE A 50 8.22 16.78 -7.78
N MET A 51 7.88 15.62 -8.34
CA MET A 51 8.55 14.33 -8.11
C MET A 51 9.62 14.11 -9.18
N GLY A 52 10.74 13.49 -8.81
CA GLY A 52 11.86 13.21 -9.71
C GLY A 52 12.89 14.34 -9.84
N ASN A 53 13.83 14.18 -10.77
CA ASN A 53 14.95 15.08 -11.00
C ASN A 53 15.45 15.02 -12.46
N ASN A 54 15.20 16.09 -13.22
CA ASN A 54 15.65 16.21 -14.61
C ASN A 54 17.16 16.51 -14.73
N ASN A 55 17.80 16.87 -13.62
CA ASN A 55 19.22 17.19 -13.50
C ASN A 55 19.93 16.15 -12.62
N GLN A 56 19.55 14.88 -12.74
CA GLN A 56 20.12 13.79 -11.95
C GLN A 56 21.64 13.67 -12.12
N PRO A 57 22.36 13.23 -11.07
CA PRO A 57 23.78 12.88 -11.19
C PRO A 57 24.02 11.88 -12.32
N PRO A 58 25.16 11.94 -13.06
CA PRO A 58 25.38 11.16 -14.29
C PRO A 58 25.36 9.63 -14.17
N MET A 59 25.28 9.09 -12.96
CA MET A 59 25.21 7.65 -12.70
C MET A 59 23.79 7.12 -12.51
N PHE A 60 22.81 8.02 -12.47
CA PHE A 60 21.39 7.69 -12.46
C PHE A 60 20.80 7.98 -13.85
N ASN A 61 19.76 7.24 -14.20
CA ASN A 61 19.06 7.32 -15.48
C ASN A 61 17.56 7.03 -15.33
N ASP A 62 17.03 7.17 -14.12
CA ASP A 62 15.72 6.68 -13.69
C ASP A 62 14.98 7.64 -12.74
N GLN A 63 15.52 8.85 -12.54
CA GLN A 63 14.89 9.89 -11.72
C GLN A 63 14.09 10.89 -12.57
N ASP A 64 14.16 10.80 -13.90
CA ASP A 64 13.45 11.65 -14.85
C ASP A 64 12.23 10.94 -15.48
N PRO A 65 11.25 11.68 -16.04
CA PRO A 65 11.12 13.13 -15.99
C PRO A 65 10.63 13.63 -14.62
N GLU A 66 10.97 14.88 -14.28
CA GLU A 66 10.21 15.60 -13.26
C GLU A 66 8.76 15.76 -13.69
N HIS A 67 7.84 15.48 -12.78
CA HIS A 67 6.40 15.55 -13.03
C HIS A 67 5.65 16.01 -11.78
N SER A 68 4.46 16.57 -11.99
CA SER A 68 3.60 17.01 -10.88
C SER A 68 2.90 15.81 -10.28
N VAL A 69 2.99 15.65 -8.96
CA VAL A 69 2.32 14.60 -8.19
C VAL A 69 1.58 15.25 -7.03
N THR A 70 0.36 14.80 -6.75
CA THR A 70 -0.42 15.13 -5.56
C THR A 70 -0.50 13.88 -4.69
N VAL A 71 -0.20 14.02 -3.41
CA VAL A 71 -0.48 12.97 -2.42
C VAL A 71 -1.55 13.45 -1.46
N ASP A 72 -2.44 12.56 -1.04
CA ASP A 72 -3.43 12.83 0.00
C ASP A 72 -2.77 13.08 1.35
N ASN A 73 -3.56 13.50 2.34
CA ASN A 73 -3.11 13.48 3.73
C ASN A 73 -2.81 12.03 4.12
N PHE A 74 -1.69 11.81 4.80
CA PHE A 74 -1.36 10.50 5.37
C PHE A 74 -0.62 10.72 6.67
N LYS A 75 -0.34 9.64 7.40
CA LYS A 75 0.54 9.72 8.55
C LYS A 75 1.75 8.82 8.36
N MET A 76 2.91 9.27 8.79
CA MET A 76 4.16 8.53 8.62
C MET A 76 4.87 8.33 9.94
N GLY A 77 5.50 7.17 10.11
CA GLY A 77 6.42 6.92 11.21
C GLY A 77 7.50 7.98 11.25
N GLN A 78 7.69 8.61 12.42
CA GLN A 78 8.66 9.67 12.64
C GLN A 78 10.10 9.23 12.32
N THR A 79 10.38 7.95 12.48
CA THR A 79 11.69 7.33 12.28
C THR A 79 11.55 6.01 11.52
N GLU A 80 12.68 5.42 11.14
CA GLU A 80 12.75 4.00 10.77
C GLU A 80 12.23 3.12 11.92
N VAL A 81 11.72 1.93 11.61
CA VAL A 81 11.32 0.93 12.62
C VAL A 81 12.55 0.44 13.38
N SER A 82 12.50 0.49 14.71
CA SER A 82 13.61 0.08 15.57
C SER A 82 13.63 -1.44 15.84
N ASN A 83 14.79 -1.94 16.29
CA ASN A 83 14.92 -3.32 16.76
C ASN A 83 13.92 -3.66 17.87
N GLU A 84 13.71 -2.74 18.82
CA GLU A 84 12.73 -2.91 19.90
C GLU A 84 11.33 -3.17 19.35
N TYR A 85 10.91 -2.37 18.38
CA TYR A 85 9.57 -2.47 17.81
C TYR A 85 9.40 -3.74 16.97
N TYR A 86 10.44 -4.14 16.23
CA TYR A 86 10.42 -5.34 15.41
C TYR A 86 10.42 -6.64 16.25
N VAL A 87 11.14 -6.65 17.39
CA VAL A 87 11.17 -7.81 18.30
C VAL A 87 9.82 -8.08 18.95
N THR A 88 9.02 -7.05 19.25
CA THR A 88 7.64 -7.24 19.73
C THR A 88 6.82 -8.03 18.71
N PHE A 89 6.87 -7.62 17.44
CA PHE A 89 6.21 -8.31 16.33
C PHE A 89 6.68 -9.77 16.21
N LEU A 90 7.99 -10.02 16.20
CA LEU A 90 8.53 -11.39 16.07
C LEU A 90 8.08 -12.31 17.20
N ASN A 91 8.11 -11.83 18.44
CA ASN A 91 7.67 -12.62 19.59
C ASN A 91 6.18 -12.94 19.54
N ASP A 92 5.34 -11.97 19.18
CA ASP A 92 3.90 -12.19 19.04
C ASP A 92 3.60 -13.23 17.94
N MET A 93 4.27 -13.12 16.78
CA MET A 93 4.11 -14.10 15.70
C MET A 93 4.64 -15.49 16.07
N ALA A 94 5.72 -15.57 16.85
CA ALA A 94 6.23 -16.84 17.37
C ALA A 94 5.24 -17.51 18.34
N ILE A 95 4.63 -16.74 19.25
CA ILE A 95 3.67 -17.24 20.25
C ILE A 95 2.46 -17.89 19.59
N ILE A 96 1.98 -17.31 18.49
CA ILE A 96 0.82 -17.82 17.75
C ILE A 96 1.18 -18.88 16.70
N GLY A 97 2.48 -19.19 16.54
CA GLY A 97 2.96 -20.23 15.63
C GLY A 97 2.98 -19.82 14.16
N ASN A 98 3.08 -18.53 13.87
CA ASN A 98 3.07 -17.99 12.50
C ASN A 98 4.46 -17.87 11.87
N LEU A 99 5.51 -18.31 12.58
CA LEU A 99 6.89 -18.25 12.11
C LEU A 99 7.49 -19.64 11.91
N VAL A 100 8.28 -19.78 10.86
CA VAL A 100 9.21 -20.89 10.63
C VAL A 100 10.63 -20.37 10.84
N ILE A 101 11.43 -21.12 11.59
CA ILE A 101 12.81 -20.75 11.90
C ILE A 101 13.73 -21.79 11.29
N GLU A 102 14.64 -21.34 10.43
CA GLU A 102 15.65 -22.18 9.81
C GLU A 102 17.05 -21.71 10.20
N GLU A 103 17.97 -22.66 10.37
CA GLU A 103 19.38 -22.33 10.57
C GLU A 103 19.94 -21.69 9.29
N GLY A 104 20.51 -20.50 9.45
CA GLY A 104 21.07 -19.70 8.35
C GLY A 104 22.57 -19.86 8.22
N ILE A 105 23.13 -19.24 7.18
CA ILE A 105 24.58 -19.07 7.04
C ILE A 105 24.95 -17.70 7.63
N PRO A 106 25.86 -17.64 8.63
CA PRO A 106 26.30 -16.37 9.21
C PRO A 106 27.01 -15.47 8.19
N GLY A 107 26.83 -14.15 8.33
CA GLY A 107 27.44 -13.15 7.46
C GLY A 107 26.79 -13.07 6.08
N ASP A 108 27.57 -12.64 5.09
CA ASP A 108 27.10 -12.44 3.71
C ASP A 108 28.04 -13.12 2.69
N TRP A 109 27.84 -12.85 1.40
CA TRP A 109 28.63 -13.43 0.31
C TRP A 109 30.12 -13.07 0.35
N SER A 110 30.50 -12.06 1.12
CA SER A 110 31.89 -11.61 1.26
C SER A 110 32.60 -12.18 2.50
N SER A 111 31.86 -12.86 3.39
CA SER A 111 32.40 -13.45 4.62
C SER A 111 33.39 -14.58 4.35
N THR A 112 34.48 -14.59 5.12
CA THR A 112 35.50 -15.64 5.08
C THR A 112 35.00 -16.93 5.74
N PRO A 113 35.57 -18.11 5.38
CA PRO A 113 35.21 -19.36 6.05
C PRO A 113 35.42 -19.36 7.57
N GLU A 114 36.38 -18.56 8.07
CA GLU A 114 36.65 -18.44 9.51
C GLU A 114 35.57 -17.61 10.22
N GLU A 115 35.13 -16.50 9.63
CA GLU A 115 34.01 -15.70 10.16
C GLU A 115 32.73 -16.55 10.20
N ILE A 116 32.41 -17.24 9.09
CA ILE A 116 31.25 -18.13 9.00
C ILE A 116 31.31 -19.23 10.06
N ALA A 117 32.47 -19.86 10.27
CA ALA A 117 32.63 -20.95 11.24
C ALA A 117 32.46 -20.52 12.70
N ASN A 118 32.65 -19.22 13.00
CA ASN A 118 32.53 -18.66 14.34
C ASN A 118 31.18 -17.94 14.57
N GLY A 119 30.36 -17.80 13.53
CA GLY A 119 29.07 -17.13 13.60
C GLY A 119 27.89 -18.09 13.81
N HIS A 120 26.74 -17.49 14.11
CA HIS A 120 25.43 -18.12 14.16
C HIS A 120 24.44 -17.23 13.42
N ALA A 121 23.53 -17.87 12.69
CA ALA A 121 22.48 -17.17 11.97
C ALA A 121 21.21 -17.99 11.86
N TRP A 122 20.11 -17.27 11.68
CA TRP A 122 18.78 -17.83 11.48
C TRP A 122 18.03 -17.05 10.41
N SER A 123 17.32 -17.77 9.56
CA SER A 123 16.30 -17.20 8.68
C SER A 123 14.96 -17.31 9.40
N ILE A 124 14.34 -16.18 9.67
CA ILE A 124 13.00 -16.14 10.24
C ILE A 124 12.03 -15.92 9.09
N MET A 125 11.12 -16.86 8.90
CA MET A 125 10.20 -16.92 7.77
C MET A 125 8.76 -16.89 8.25
N ALA A 126 7.86 -16.37 7.42
CA ALA A 126 6.43 -16.55 7.66
C ALA A 126 6.03 -18.00 7.34
N ASP A 127 5.09 -18.55 8.12
CA ASP A 127 4.50 -19.84 7.81
C ASP A 127 3.79 -19.80 6.44
N SER A 128 4.14 -20.73 5.55
CA SER A 128 3.60 -20.83 4.18
C SER A 128 2.10 -21.17 4.10
N THR A 129 1.46 -21.49 5.22
CA THR A 129 0.01 -21.70 5.33
C THR A 129 -0.77 -20.41 5.57
N LEU A 130 -0.08 -19.30 5.85
CA LEU A 130 -0.70 -17.99 6.01
C LEU A 130 -1.17 -17.43 4.66
N SER A 131 -2.14 -16.53 4.74
CA SER A 131 -2.68 -15.84 3.56
C SER A 131 -2.04 -14.46 3.42
N GLY A 132 -1.22 -14.32 2.39
CA GLY A 132 -0.87 -13.06 1.74
C GLY A 132 0.59 -12.99 1.25
N VAL A 133 1.03 -11.83 0.76
CA VAL A 133 2.24 -11.68 -0.08
C VAL A 133 3.56 -12.13 0.55
N TRP A 134 3.63 -12.21 1.88
CA TRP A 134 4.80 -12.60 2.68
C TRP A 134 4.77 -14.08 3.07
N SER A 135 3.71 -14.82 2.72
CA SER A 135 3.53 -16.22 3.09
C SER A 135 4.67 -17.09 2.54
N GLY A 136 5.35 -17.82 3.43
CA GLY A 136 6.49 -18.68 3.06
C GLY A 136 7.79 -17.94 2.76
N GLU A 137 7.81 -16.60 2.89
CA GLU A 137 8.98 -15.79 2.58
C GLU A 137 9.87 -15.55 3.81
N VAL A 138 11.15 -15.24 3.56
CA VAL A 138 12.09 -14.81 4.60
C VAL A 138 11.73 -13.39 5.01
N LEU A 139 11.50 -13.17 6.31
CA LEU A 139 11.14 -11.87 6.89
C LEU A 139 12.39 -11.10 7.32
N ILE A 140 13.27 -11.77 8.06
CA ILE A 140 14.51 -11.19 8.58
C ILE A 140 15.58 -12.27 8.67
N LYS A 141 16.83 -11.89 8.39
CA LYS A 141 18.00 -12.72 8.71
C LYS A 141 18.65 -12.22 9.99
N LEU A 142 18.71 -13.10 10.98
CA LEU A 142 19.48 -12.87 12.20
C LEU A 142 20.89 -13.38 11.95
N SER A 143 21.90 -12.54 12.10
CA SER A 143 23.29 -12.99 12.13
C SER A 143 24.04 -12.26 13.23
N ASN A 144 24.77 -13.02 14.04
CA ASN A 144 25.58 -12.48 15.13
C ASN A 144 26.96 -11.96 14.68
N ILE A 145 27.25 -12.05 13.39
CA ILE A 145 28.41 -11.43 12.74
C ILE A 145 27.91 -10.50 11.65
N ALA A 146 28.72 -9.50 11.31
CA ALA A 146 28.48 -8.69 10.12
C ALA A 146 28.86 -9.47 8.85
N GLY A 147 28.56 -8.90 7.69
CA GLY A 147 29.12 -9.37 6.41
C GLY A 147 30.64 -9.28 6.38
N GLY A 148 31.26 -9.99 5.44
CA GLY A 148 32.72 -10.05 5.34
C GLY A 148 33.35 -8.68 5.09
N GLY A 149 34.37 -8.34 5.89
CA GLY A 149 35.05 -7.05 5.77
C GLY A 149 34.20 -5.82 6.12
N GLN A 150 32.96 -6.02 6.59
CA GLN A 150 32.13 -4.97 7.15
C GLN A 150 32.56 -4.64 8.58
N HIS A 151 32.12 -3.48 9.07
CA HIS A 151 32.30 -3.13 10.47
C HIS A 151 31.47 -4.10 11.36
N PRO A 152 32.00 -4.61 12.49
CA PRO A 152 31.26 -5.56 13.34
C PRO A 152 29.91 -5.05 13.86
N LEU A 153 29.69 -3.72 13.87
CA LEU A 153 28.42 -3.12 14.29
C LEU A 153 27.30 -3.19 13.23
N ASN A 154 27.59 -3.68 12.03
CA ASN A 154 26.62 -3.89 10.96
C ASN A 154 25.94 -5.28 11.02
N ARG A 155 26.18 -6.04 12.08
CA ARG A 155 25.43 -7.27 12.36
C ARG A 155 23.96 -6.96 12.69
N CYS A 156 23.13 -8.00 12.66
CA CYS A 156 21.80 -7.91 13.24
C CYS A 156 21.90 -7.86 14.78
N TRP A 157 21.12 -6.98 15.40
CA TRP A 157 21.07 -6.79 16.86
C TRP A 157 19.89 -7.50 17.54
N ILE A 158 19.10 -8.24 16.76
CA ILE A 158 18.07 -9.14 17.25
C ILE A 158 18.65 -10.54 17.36
N GLU A 159 18.51 -11.17 18.53
CA GLU A 159 18.98 -12.52 18.83
C GLU A 159 17.82 -13.46 19.13
N LEU A 160 18.00 -14.74 18.78
CA LEU A 160 17.05 -15.82 19.05
C LEU A 160 17.60 -16.73 20.15
N ASP A 161 16.84 -16.94 21.22
CA ASP A 161 17.04 -18.09 22.11
C ASP A 161 16.32 -19.31 21.50
N THR A 162 17.08 -20.25 20.97
CA THR A 162 16.56 -21.47 20.32
C THR A 162 15.95 -22.47 21.30
N THR A 163 16.11 -22.27 22.62
CA THR A 163 15.51 -23.11 23.65
C THR A 163 14.07 -22.69 23.95
N SER A 164 13.86 -21.38 24.12
CA SER A 164 12.55 -20.79 24.41
C SER A 164 11.80 -20.33 23.17
N TYR A 165 12.47 -20.26 22.01
CA TYR A 165 11.96 -19.67 20.78
C TYR A 165 11.52 -18.21 20.97
N THR A 166 12.33 -17.45 21.73
CA THR A 166 12.07 -16.05 22.03
C THR A 166 13.13 -15.16 21.43
N PHE A 167 12.70 -14.03 20.88
CA PHE A 167 13.56 -12.99 20.33
C PHE A 167 13.84 -11.91 21.37
N SER A 168 15.06 -11.39 21.36
CA SER A 168 15.48 -10.26 22.21
C SER A 168 16.43 -9.34 21.46
N VAL A 169 16.48 -8.07 21.85
CA VAL A 169 17.48 -7.14 21.33
C VAL A 169 18.71 -7.15 22.24
N VAL A 170 19.90 -7.07 21.65
CA VAL A 170 21.14 -6.87 22.41
C VAL A 170 21.07 -5.52 23.14
N GLU A 171 21.38 -5.52 24.44
CA GLU A 171 21.32 -4.34 25.30
C GLU A 171 22.09 -3.15 24.70
N GLY A 172 21.41 -1.99 24.56
CA GLY A 172 21.96 -0.75 24.00
C GLY A 172 21.69 -0.54 22.50
N TYR A 173 21.08 -1.52 21.82
CA TYR A 173 20.75 -1.46 20.38
C TYR A 173 19.23 -1.45 20.10
N GLU A 174 18.41 -1.25 21.13
CA GLU A 174 16.94 -1.21 21.08
C GLU A 174 16.45 -0.16 20.10
N ASN A 175 17.06 1.03 20.16
CA ASN A 175 16.73 2.18 19.32
C ASN A 175 17.53 2.23 18.01
N TRP A 176 18.20 1.16 17.60
CA TRP A 176 18.81 1.10 16.27
C TRP A 176 17.79 0.59 15.25
N PRO A 177 17.90 0.95 13.96
CA PRO A 177 16.95 0.49 12.96
C PRO A 177 17.00 -1.03 12.86
N ALA A 178 15.83 -1.64 12.70
CA ALA A 178 15.71 -3.03 12.33
C ALA A 178 16.23 -3.18 10.89
N SER A 179 17.47 -3.65 10.76
CA SER A 179 18.11 -3.98 9.49
C SER A 179 18.08 -5.48 9.21
N TRP A 180 18.53 -5.91 8.03
CA TRP A 180 18.41 -7.30 7.55
C TRP A 180 16.97 -7.75 7.33
N VAL A 181 16.05 -6.80 7.22
CA VAL A 181 14.61 -7.02 6.98
C VAL A 181 14.36 -7.03 5.48
N SER A 182 13.67 -8.06 5.00
CA SER A 182 13.25 -8.14 3.60
C SER A 182 12.02 -7.27 3.37
N TRP A 183 11.63 -7.06 2.12
CA TRP A 183 10.37 -6.37 1.83
C TRP A 183 9.17 -7.15 2.42
N TYR A 184 9.20 -8.48 2.37
CA TYR A 184 8.16 -9.33 2.96
C TYR A 184 8.10 -9.25 4.48
N GLY A 185 9.26 -9.10 5.15
CA GLY A 185 9.32 -8.85 6.59
C GLY A 185 8.71 -7.51 6.97
N ALA A 186 9.00 -6.48 6.19
CA ALA A 186 8.43 -5.16 6.35
C ALA A 186 6.89 -5.18 6.12
N MET A 187 6.42 -5.88 5.08
CA MET A 187 4.99 -6.06 4.79
C MET A 187 4.24 -6.81 5.91
N MET A 188 4.78 -7.95 6.38
CA MET A 188 4.13 -8.67 7.48
C MET A 188 4.06 -7.83 8.75
N TYR A 189 5.09 -7.02 9.00
CA TYR A 189 5.13 -6.12 10.14
C TYR A 189 4.03 -5.05 10.06
N VAL A 190 3.88 -4.39 8.90
CA VAL A 190 2.86 -3.36 8.74
C VAL A 190 1.45 -3.94 8.76
N ASP A 191 1.22 -5.12 8.16
CA ASP A 191 -0.06 -5.84 8.23
C ASP A 191 -0.45 -6.16 9.69
N TYR A 192 0.50 -6.60 10.51
CA TYR A 192 0.28 -6.89 11.93
C TYR A 192 -0.20 -5.66 12.74
N TYR A 193 0.22 -4.45 12.35
CA TYR A 193 -0.21 -3.21 12.98
C TYR A 193 -1.36 -2.49 12.23
N SER A 194 -1.91 -3.09 11.16
CA SER A 194 -2.89 -2.44 10.27
C SER A 194 -2.35 -1.12 9.69
N LEU A 195 -1.10 -1.17 9.25
CA LEU A 195 -0.35 -0.09 8.60
C LEU A 195 0.02 -0.51 7.17
N THR A 196 0.71 0.36 6.45
CA THR A 196 1.34 0.03 5.16
C THR A 196 2.79 0.55 5.10
N LEU A 197 3.53 0.17 4.06
CA LEU A 197 4.76 0.85 3.66
C LEU A 197 4.41 2.12 2.87
N PRO A 198 5.26 3.16 2.90
CA PRO A 198 5.03 4.33 2.05
C PRO A 198 5.04 3.93 0.58
N THR A 199 4.18 4.55 -0.23
CA THR A 199 4.43 4.60 -1.68
C THR A 199 5.72 5.38 -1.95
N GLU A 200 6.33 5.17 -3.10
CA GLU A 200 7.50 5.94 -3.54
C GLU A 200 7.18 7.45 -3.57
N ALA A 201 5.95 7.80 -3.96
CA ALA A 201 5.46 9.16 -3.99
C ALA A 201 5.26 9.77 -2.59
N GLU A 202 4.64 9.04 -1.66
CA GLU A 202 4.51 9.46 -0.26
C GLU A 202 5.88 9.67 0.38
N TRP A 203 6.83 8.75 0.12
CA TRP A 203 8.19 8.84 0.65
C TRP A 203 8.90 10.09 0.11
N GLU A 204 8.86 10.33 -1.21
CA GLU A 204 9.53 11.49 -1.81
C GLU A 204 8.86 12.82 -1.42
N TYR A 205 7.53 12.87 -1.33
CA TYR A 205 6.81 14.02 -0.81
C TYR A 205 7.26 14.37 0.61
N ALA A 206 7.30 13.35 1.48
CA ALA A 206 7.75 13.47 2.86
C ALA A 206 9.21 13.93 2.94
N ALA A 207 10.08 13.40 2.08
CA ALA A 207 11.48 13.75 1.95
C ALA A 207 11.68 15.23 1.56
N ARG A 208 10.88 15.72 0.61
CA ARG A 208 10.91 17.12 0.12
C ARG A 208 10.25 18.11 1.08
N ALA A 209 9.48 17.64 2.06
CA ALA A 209 8.98 18.37 3.21
C ALA A 209 8.27 19.71 2.90
N GLY A 210 7.48 19.74 1.83
CA GLY A 210 6.75 20.94 1.37
C GLY A 210 7.64 22.09 0.87
N GLN A 211 8.96 21.87 0.75
CA GLN A 211 9.94 22.88 0.38
C GLN A 211 10.81 22.49 -0.82
N GLN A 212 10.54 21.34 -1.45
CA GLN A 212 11.33 20.82 -2.58
C GLN A 212 12.81 20.63 -2.22
N LEU A 213 13.08 20.11 -1.01
CA LEU A 213 14.44 19.89 -0.53
C LEU A 213 15.21 18.90 -1.41
N GLU A 214 16.43 19.26 -1.82
CA GLU A 214 17.33 18.37 -2.59
C GLU A 214 17.76 17.14 -1.78
N TYR A 215 18.04 17.33 -0.49
CA TYR A 215 18.27 16.26 0.48
C TYR A 215 17.22 16.36 1.59
N PRO A 216 16.71 15.23 2.12
CA PRO A 216 15.63 15.25 3.09
C PRO A 216 16.12 15.49 4.52
N THR A 217 16.90 16.56 4.68
CA THR A 217 17.46 17.04 5.94
C THR A 217 16.67 18.28 6.42
N ASN A 218 17.07 18.87 7.54
CA ASN A 218 16.41 20.04 8.11
C ASN A 218 16.43 21.30 7.23
N ASP A 219 17.38 21.41 6.30
CA ASP A 219 17.57 22.61 5.47
C ASP A 219 17.88 22.31 3.99
N GLY A 220 17.77 21.05 3.58
CA GLY A 220 18.01 20.63 2.21
C GLY A 220 19.48 20.39 1.85
N ASN A 221 20.43 20.63 2.75
CA ASN A 221 21.85 20.35 2.51
C ASN A 221 22.25 18.99 3.09
N LEU A 222 23.31 18.39 2.53
CA LEU A 222 23.89 17.16 3.04
C LEU A 222 25.24 17.40 3.73
N SER A 223 25.33 17.03 5.00
CA SER A 223 26.57 17.03 5.78
C SER A 223 26.51 15.96 6.87
N TYR A 224 27.65 15.68 7.47
CA TYR A 224 27.79 14.67 8.53
C TYR A 224 27.09 15.03 9.84
N SER A 225 26.67 16.28 10.01
CA SER A 225 25.79 16.69 11.11
C SER A 225 24.31 16.54 10.79
N GLN A 226 23.96 16.11 9.58
CA GLN A 226 22.58 16.05 9.09
C GLN A 226 22.13 14.64 8.70
N ALA A 227 23.05 13.74 8.37
CA ALA A 227 22.74 12.40 7.89
C ALA A 227 23.92 11.45 8.06
N ASN A 228 23.63 10.14 8.03
CA ASN A 228 24.63 9.06 8.06
C ASN A 228 24.77 8.40 6.67
N TYR A 229 25.83 8.68 5.91
CA TYR A 229 26.03 8.15 4.55
C TYR A 229 27.52 7.90 4.23
N GLY A 230 27.82 7.07 3.22
CA GLY A 230 29.17 6.54 2.89
C GLY A 230 30.16 7.54 2.27
N THR A 231 31.47 7.22 2.06
CA THR A 231 32.20 5.91 2.00
C THR A 231 33.62 5.94 2.62
N GLY A 232 33.90 6.82 3.59
CA GLY A 232 35.24 6.94 4.21
C GLY A 232 35.51 8.20 5.03
N PHE A 233 34.49 9.04 5.25
CA PHE A 233 34.51 10.22 6.09
C PHE A 233 33.07 10.45 6.58
N GLY A 234 32.80 10.46 7.89
CA GLY A 234 31.73 11.31 8.43
C GLY A 234 30.35 10.75 8.81
N GLY A 235 30.25 9.80 9.74
CA GLY A 235 29.28 10.06 10.82
C GLY A 235 29.76 11.24 11.68
N PRO A 236 28.99 11.79 12.63
CA PRO A 236 29.54 12.64 13.70
C PRO A 236 30.74 11.96 14.41
N SER A 237 30.80 10.62 14.35
CA SER A 237 31.90 9.77 14.81
C SER A 237 32.97 9.41 13.77
N GLY A 238 32.71 9.57 12.45
CA GLY A 238 33.62 9.17 11.37
C GLY A 238 33.54 7.69 10.95
N GLU A 239 32.51 6.97 11.37
CA GLU A 239 32.43 5.51 11.26
C GLU A 239 31.42 5.03 10.19
N THR A 240 31.57 3.80 9.69
CA THR A 240 30.80 3.22 8.56
C THR A 240 29.71 2.23 9.02
N TYR A 241 28.96 2.57 10.07
CA TYR A 241 27.93 1.70 10.62
C TYR A 241 26.63 2.44 10.93
N LEU A 242 25.55 1.70 11.17
CA LEU A 242 24.24 2.24 11.50
C LEU A 242 24.26 3.14 12.75
N THR A 243 23.31 4.04 12.86
CA THR A 243 23.12 4.86 14.07
C THR A 243 21.72 4.69 14.62
N PRO A 244 21.47 5.04 15.91
CA PRO A 244 20.12 5.03 16.46
C PRO A 244 19.12 5.79 15.58
N VAL A 245 17.88 5.30 15.57
CA VAL A 245 16.76 5.96 14.91
C VAL A 245 16.47 7.27 15.64
N GLY A 246 16.37 8.37 14.89
CA GLY A 246 16.09 9.70 15.43
C GLY A 246 17.16 10.29 16.36
N GLN A 247 16.97 11.58 16.71
CA GLN A 247 17.70 12.35 17.72
C GLN A 247 19.18 12.69 17.45
N LEU A 248 19.94 11.87 16.72
CA LEU A 248 21.33 12.18 16.42
C LEU A 248 21.46 13.30 15.37
N TYR A 249 20.57 13.29 14.39
CA TYR A 249 20.49 14.28 13.33
C TYR A 249 19.19 15.09 13.45
N PRO A 250 19.18 16.38 13.07
CA PRO A 250 17.96 17.16 13.01
C PRO A 250 16.92 16.55 12.06
N PRO A 251 15.62 16.59 12.39
CA PRO A 251 14.58 16.13 11.47
C PRO A 251 14.40 17.11 10.30
N ASN A 252 13.80 16.65 9.22
CA ASN A 252 13.33 17.53 8.14
C ASN A 252 12.17 18.45 8.62
N PRO A 253 11.72 19.42 7.82
CA PRO A 253 10.64 20.34 8.20
C PRO A 253 9.29 19.68 8.57
N PHE A 254 9.03 18.45 8.15
CA PHE A 254 7.86 17.66 8.59
C PHE A 254 8.08 16.95 9.93
N GLY A 255 9.28 17.03 10.51
CA GLY A 255 9.58 16.37 11.78
C GLY A 255 10.02 14.91 11.63
N LEU A 256 10.36 14.47 10.41
CA LEU A 256 10.83 13.12 10.10
C LEU A 256 12.36 13.04 10.21
N TYR A 257 12.86 12.00 10.87
CA TYR A 257 14.29 11.78 11.05
C TYR A 257 14.84 10.77 10.06
N ASN A 258 16.15 10.86 9.80
CA ASN A 258 16.92 9.87 9.03
C ASN A 258 16.36 9.57 7.63
N MET A 259 15.62 10.51 7.02
CA MET A 259 15.17 10.34 5.64
C MET A 259 16.35 10.33 4.64
N ALA A 260 17.51 10.84 5.04
CA ALA A 260 18.77 10.75 4.32
C ALA A 260 19.74 9.81 5.04
N GLY A 261 20.11 8.72 4.38
CA GLY A 261 21.11 7.77 4.86
C GLY A 261 20.60 6.82 5.94
N ASN A 262 21.52 6.34 6.79
CA ASN A 262 21.30 5.32 7.82
C ASN A 262 20.92 3.94 7.23
N VAL A 263 19.64 3.64 7.00
CA VAL A 263 19.20 2.52 6.17
C VAL A 263 18.45 3.00 4.93
N SER A 264 18.54 2.22 3.85
CA SER A 264 17.65 2.34 2.71
C SER A 264 16.29 1.78 3.10
N GLU A 265 15.23 2.48 2.70
CA GLU A 265 13.89 2.19 3.19
C GLU A 265 13.01 1.61 2.10
N TRP A 266 12.42 0.46 2.40
CA TRP A 266 11.45 -0.21 1.53
C TRP A 266 10.21 0.66 1.29
N CYS A 267 9.84 0.78 0.03
CA CYS A 267 8.55 1.33 -0.41
C CYS A 267 7.63 0.22 -0.93
N LEU A 268 6.34 0.54 -1.06
CA LEU A 268 5.32 -0.38 -1.53
C LEU A 268 5.50 -0.75 -3.02
N ASP A 269 6.01 0.20 -3.81
CA ASP A 269 6.12 0.16 -5.27
C ASP A 269 7.07 -0.93 -5.80
N TRP A 270 6.65 -1.54 -6.90
CA TRP A 270 7.56 -2.24 -7.80
C TRP A 270 8.42 -1.23 -8.55
N TYR A 271 9.71 -1.54 -8.63
CA TYR A 271 10.65 -0.69 -9.35
C TYR A 271 10.51 -0.88 -10.86
N ASP A 272 10.32 0.24 -11.54
CA ASP A 272 10.44 0.38 -12.99
C ASP A 272 11.12 1.74 -13.29
N GLU A 273 12.19 1.70 -14.06
CA GLU A 273 12.95 2.88 -14.47
C GLU A 273 12.11 3.84 -15.33
N ASN A 274 11.07 3.34 -16.02
CA ASN A 274 10.19 4.12 -16.88
C ASN A 274 8.90 4.59 -16.20
N PHE A 275 8.69 4.27 -14.91
CA PHE A 275 7.42 4.55 -14.24
C PHE A 275 7.06 6.03 -14.24
N TYR A 276 8.03 6.93 -14.07
CA TYR A 276 7.77 8.38 -14.08
C TYR A 276 7.32 8.85 -15.47
N GLN A 277 7.93 8.33 -16.54
CA GLN A 277 7.50 8.63 -17.90
C GLN A 277 6.10 8.05 -18.17
N PHE A 278 5.82 6.84 -17.69
CA PHE A 278 4.50 6.23 -17.77
C PHE A 278 3.42 7.08 -17.08
N CYS A 279 3.71 7.62 -15.88
CA CYS A 279 2.81 8.53 -15.17
C CYS A 279 2.52 9.78 -16.00
N VAL A 280 3.54 10.40 -16.60
CA VAL A 280 3.37 11.57 -17.48
C VAL A 280 2.52 11.24 -18.70
N ASP A 281 2.85 10.15 -19.40
CA ASP A 281 2.18 9.76 -20.64
C ASP A 281 0.71 9.39 -20.43
N ASN A 282 0.36 8.89 -19.24
CA ASN A 282 -1.00 8.45 -18.88
C ASN A 282 -1.72 9.43 -17.93
N ASN A 283 -1.13 10.60 -17.66
CA ASN A 283 -1.70 11.61 -16.76
C ASN A 283 -2.05 11.06 -15.36
N ILE A 284 -1.17 10.21 -14.81
CA ILE A 284 -1.27 9.71 -13.44
C ILE A 284 -0.48 10.66 -12.54
N TYR A 285 -1.18 11.42 -11.71
CA TYR A 285 -0.56 12.42 -10.83
C TYR A 285 -1.06 12.34 -9.38
N LEU A 286 -2.24 11.78 -9.12
CA LEU A 286 -2.79 11.64 -7.76
C LEU A 286 -2.40 10.28 -7.17
N ASN A 287 -1.76 10.28 -6.01
CA ASN A 287 -1.28 9.10 -5.27
C ASN A 287 -0.66 8.00 -6.17
N PRO A 288 0.29 8.34 -7.06
CA PRO A 288 0.84 7.35 -7.98
C PRO A 288 1.53 6.23 -7.20
N ILE A 289 1.21 5.00 -7.59
CA ILE A 289 1.80 3.77 -7.09
C ILE A 289 2.06 2.84 -8.27
N ASN A 290 3.24 2.22 -8.30
CA ASN A 290 3.51 1.14 -9.23
C ASN A 290 3.24 -0.22 -8.57
N ASP A 291 2.05 -0.75 -8.80
CA ASP A 291 1.64 -2.08 -8.36
C ASP A 291 1.88 -3.19 -9.41
N ASN A 292 2.39 -2.82 -10.59
CA ASN A 292 2.69 -3.76 -11.66
C ASN A 292 3.91 -4.62 -11.33
N ILE A 293 3.68 -5.92 -11.15
CA ILE A 293 4.74 -6.91 -10.99
C ILE A 293 5.52 -7.00 -12.31
N PRO A 294 6.84 -6.70 -12.34
CA PRO A 294 7.63 -6.79 -13.55
C PRO A 294 7.66 -8.23 -14.09
N GLU A 295 7.53 -8.41 -15.41
CA GLU A 295 7.56 -9.75 -16.03
C GLU A 295 8.93 -10.45 -15.93
N ASP A 296 10.01 -9.67 -15.78
CA ASP A 296 11.39 -10.17 -15.81
C ASP A 296 11.97 -10.37 -14.41
N ILE A 297 12.43 -9.29 -13.77
CA ILE A 297 13.09 -9.33 -12.47
C ILE A 297 12.25 -8.48 -11.51
N GLU A 298 11.61 -9.17 -10.58
CA GLU A 298 10.87 -8.57 -9.48
C GLU A 298 11.82 -7.79 -8.56
N LYS A 299 11.64 -6.47 -8.50
CA LYS A 299 12.40 -5.59 -7.61
C LYS A 299 11.50 -4.56 -6.98
N LYS A 300 11.73 -4.26 -5.70
CA LYS A 300 11.01 -3.23 -4.97
C LYS A 300 11.85 -1.98 -4.84
N VAL A 301 11.17 -0.84 -4.77
CA VAL A 301 11.81 0.47 -4.60
C VAL A 301 12.41 0.59 -3.19
N LEU A 302 13.62 1.15 -3.14
CA LEU A 302 14.33 1.59 -1.95
C LEU A 302 14.68 3.08 -2.08
N ARG A 303 14.42 3.83 -1.01
CA ARG A 303 14.67 5.29 -0.96
C ARG A 303 15.63 5.69 0.17
N GLY A 304 16.15 6.90 0.09
CA GLY A 304 16.93 7.55 1.16
C GLY A 304 18.43 7.24 1.19
N GLY A 305 18.91 6.27 0.43
CA GLY A 305 20.31 5.83 0.51
C GLY A 305 20.59 5.13 1.84
N ASN A 306 21.85 4.99 2.24
CA ASN A 306 22.21 4.36 3.51
C ASN A 306 23.62 4.77 3.95
N HIS A 307 24.02 4.32 5.15
CA HIS A 307 25.32 4.60 5.74
C HIS A 307 26.54 4.15 4.93
N THR A 308 26.38 3.24 3.96
CA THR A 308 27.47 2.78 3.08
C THR A 308 27.50 3.51 1.73
N TYR A 309 26.37 4.06 1.29
CA TYR A 309 26.26 4.68 -0.03
C TYR A 309 26.65 6.17 -0.02
N PRO A 310 27.32 6.66 -1.07
CA PRO A 310 27.71 8.06 -1.17
C PRO A 310 26.50 8.99 -1.23
N GLY A 311 26.73 10.26 -0.90
CA GLY A 311 25.67 11.23 -0.65
C GLY A 311 24.65 11.41 -1.77
N PHE A 312 25.05 11.26 -3.04
CA PHE A 312 24.11 11.38 -4.17
C PHE A 312 22.99 10.32 -4.16
N VAL A 313 23.17 9.19 -3.44
CA VAL A 313 22.10 8.18 -3.26
C VAL A 313 21.13 8.57 -2.14
N ALA A 314 21.49 9.55 -1.31
CA ALA A 314 20.66 10.08 -0.23
C ALA A 314 19.86 11.33 -0.64
N MET A 315 19.87 11.71 -1.92
CA MET A 315 19.03 12.78 -2.44
C MET A 315 17.55 12.41 -2.30
N SER A 316 16.69 13.42 -2.12
CA SER A 316 15.24 13.22 -2.00
C SER A 316 14.67 12.49 -3.22
N SER A 317 15.19 12.76 -4.43
CA SER A 317 14.81 12.14 -5.71
C SER A 317 15.47 10.79 -5.99
N SER A 318 16.47 10.40 -5.20
CA SER A 318 17.23 9.18 -5.49
C SER A 318 16.40 7.96 -5.16
N ARG A 319 16.38 7.03 -6.11
CA ARG A 319 15.76 5.73 -5.99
C ARG A 319 16.79 4.64 -6.28
N THR A 320 16.61 3.51 -5.62
CA THR A 320 17.38 2.29 -5.83
C THR A 320 16.43 1.11 -5.77
N ASP A 321 16.92 -0.06 -6.14
CA ASP A 321 16.10 -1.25 -6.30
C ASP A 321 16.84 -2.50 -5.86
N THR A 322 16.08 -3.48 -5.39
CA THR A 322 16.59 -4.82 -5.12
C THR A 322 15.44 -5.82 -5.06
N PRO A 323 15.68 -7.12 -5.32
CA PRO A 323 14.64 -8.13 -5.17
C PRO A 323 14.05 -8.17 -3.75
N PRO A 324 12.73 -8.42 -3.60
CA PRO A 324 12.02 -8.27 -2.33
C PRO A 324 12.50 -9.20 -1.21
N PHE A 325 13.10 -10.34 -1.55
CA PHE A 325 13.65 -11.31 -0.60
C PHE A 325 15.06 -10.94 -0.09
N VAL A 326 15.71 -9.93 -0.66
CA VAL A 326 17.07 -9.54 -0.26
C VAL A 326 17.05 -8.92 1.14
N THR A 327 18.05 -9.30 1.93
CA THR A 327 18.24 -8.86 3.32
C THR A 327 19.71 -8.45 3.46
N THR A 328 19.95 -7.20 3.87
CA THR A 328 21.29 -6.67 4.13
C THR A 328 21.31 -5.77 5.36
N ASP A 329 22.50 -5.48 5.85
CA ASP A 329 22.77 -4.61 7.00
C ASP A 329 22.33 -3.16 6.83
N HIS A 330 22.06 -2.73 5.61
CA HIS A 330 21.74 -1.35 5.27
C HIS A 330 20.31 -1.18 4.74
N MET A 331 19.46 -2.20 4.87
CA MET A 331 18.07 -2.17 4.43
C MET A 331 17.12 -2.30 5.62
N GLY A 332 16.18 -1.38 5.73
CA GLY A 332 15.11 -1.36 6.72
C GLY A 332 13.88 -0.67 6.13
N PHE A 333 13.05 -0.06 6.99
CA PHE A 333 11.80 0.57 6.54
C PHE A 333 11.25 1.52 7.60
N ARG A 334 10.29 2.34 7.17
CA ARG A 334 9.37 3.07 8.04
C ARG A 334 7.93 2.75 7.64
N VAL A 335 7.00 3.15 8.48
CA VAL A 335 5.57 2.83 8.31
C VAL A 335 4.77 4.04 7.86
N VAL A 336 3.68 3.78 7.15
CA VAL A 336 2.62 4.74 6.87
C VAL A 336 1.32 4.22 7.45
N MET A 337 0.56 5.12 8.06
CA MET A 337 -0.85 4.91 8.36
C MET A 337 -1.61 5.71 7.32
N GLN A 338 -2.25 5.03 6.38
CA GLN A 338 -3.23 5.70 5.52
C GLN A 338 -4.39 6.19 6.39
N ASN A 339 -5.08 7.25 5.94
CA ASN A 339 -6.34 7.61 6.57
C ASN A 339 -7.24 6.39 6.42
N GLY A 340 -7.46 5.69 7.53
CA GLY A 340 -8.10 4.38 7.50
C GLY A 340 -9.52 4.47 6.96
N ASP A 341 -10.14 3.30 6.77
CA ASP A 341 -11.51 3.20 6.31
C ASP A 341 -12.42 4.18 7.06
N GLU A 342 -12.98 5.12 6.33
CA GLU A 342 -14.05 5.95 6.84
C GLU A 342 -15.37 5.25 6.55
N GLU A 343 -16.32 5.38 7.48
CA GLU A 343 -17.67 4.88 7.29
C GLU A 343 -18.58 6.02 6.82
N PHE A 344 -19.20 5.83 5.67
CA PHE A 344 -20.26 6.69 5.16
C PHE A 344 -21.59 5.98 5.22
N ASN A 345 -22.59 6.65 5.79
CA ASN A 345 -23.94 6.13 5.89
C ASN A 345 -24.84 6.85 4.90
N MET A 346 -25.49 6.10 4.02
CA MET A 346 -26.47 6.62 3.08
C MET A 346 -27.84 5.96 3.24
N GLU A 347 -28.89 6.74 3.03
CA GLU A 347 -30.25 6.24 2.98
C GLU A 347 -30.60 5.72 1.57
N ILE A 348 -31.15 4.51 1.52
CA ILE A 348 -31.71 3.88 0.33
C ILE A 348 -33.24 3.93 0.40
N GLN A 349 -33.88 4.13 -0.76
CA GLN A 349 -35.33 4.08 -0.89
C GLN A 349 -35.78 2.71 -1.41
N THR A 350 -37.05 2.39 -1.18
CA THR A 350 -37.66 1.25 -1.88
C THR A 350 -37.69 1.52 -3.38
N ASP A 351 -37.56 0.47 -4.19
CA ASP A 351 -37.50 0.52 -5.65
C ASP A 351 -36.16 1.06 -6.19
N TRP A 352 -36.17 1.78 -7.31
CA TRP A 352 -34.97 2.22 -8.02
C TRP A 352 -34.29 3.43 -7.35
N ASN A 353 -32.97 3.33 -7.19
CA ASN A 353 -32.10 4.36 -6.65
C ASN A 353 -30.94 4.62 -7.62
N LEU A 354 -30.45 5.85 -7.64
CA LEU A 354 -29.18 6.19 -8.27
C LEU A 354 -28.07 6.14 -7.22
N VAL A 355 -27.08 5.27 -7.43
CA VAL A 355 -25.99 4.99 -6.48
C VAL A 355 -24.63 5.10 -7.17
N GLY A 356 -23.56 5.15 -6.38
CA GLY A 356 -22.19 5.02 -6.85
C GLY A 356 -21.22 4.78 -5.68
N LEU A 357 -19.92 4.80 -5.95
CA LEU A 357 -18.89 4.55 -4.95
C LEU A 357 -18.24 5.86 -4.47
N PRO A 358 -18.42 6.24 -3.19
CA PRO A 358 -17.75 7.41 -2.63
C PRO A 358 -16.36 7.11 -2.08
N PHE A 359 -15.99 5.84 -1.91
CA PHE A 359 -14.74 5.38 -1.30
C PHE A 359 -14.04 4.38 -2.21
N GLU A 360 -12.72 4.26 -2.07
CA GLU A 360 -12.00 3.10 -2.57
C GLU A 360 -12.28 1.91 -1.67
N VAL A 361 -12.71 0.80 -2.26
CA VAL A 361 -13.20 -0.39 -1.54
C VAL A 361 -12.41 -1.62 -1.95
N GLU A 362 -12.21 -2.54 -1.01
CA GLU A 362 -11.49 -3.80 -1.26
C GLU A 362 -12.18 -4.66 -2.35
N ASP A 363 -13.52 -4.70 -2.33
CA ASP A 363 -14.32 -5.46 -3.29
C ASP A 363 -15.46 -4.59 -3.86
N PRO A 364 -15.35 -4.11 -5.12
CA PRO A 364 -16.36 -3.28 -5.76
C PRO A 364 -17.60 -4.06 -6.25
N TYR A 365 -17.74 -5.35 -5.92
CA TYR A 365 -18.93 -6.13 -6.23
C TYR A 365 -20.18 -5.55 -5.55
N TYR A 366 -21.24 -5.29 -6.32
CA TYR A 366 -22.36 -4.49 -5.83
C TYR A 366 -23.14 -5.11 -4.66
N LEU A 367 -23.17 -6.44 -4.49
CA LEU A 367 -23.80 -7.05 -3.31
C LEU A 367 -22.88 -7.08 -2.10
N THR A 368 -21.58 -6.90 -2.28
CA THR A 368 -20.65 -6.64 -1.17
C THR A 368 -20.92 -5.24 -0.61
N ILE A 369 -21.09 -4.25 -1.50
CA ILE A 369 -21.36 -2.85 -1.13
C ILE A 369 -22.81 -2.62 -0.71
N PHE A 370 -23.76 -3.22 -1.41
CA PHE A 370 -25.21 -3.07 -1.17
C PHE A 370 -25.87 -4.44 -0.92
N PRO A 371 -25.68 -5.06 0.26
CA PRO A 371 -26.17 -6.43 0.52
C PRO A 371 -27.69 -6.60 0.47
N SER A 372 -28.45 -5.52 0.62
CA SER A 372 -29.92 -5.52 0.55
C SER A 372 -30.47 -5.28 -0.86
N ALA A 373 -29.60 -5.06 -1.85
CA ALA A 373 -30.02 -4.84 -3.22
C ALA A 373 -30.61 -6.10 -3.87
N ILE A 374 -31.47 -5.91 -4.85
CA ILE A 374 -32.05 -7.00 -5.63
C ILE A 374 -30.99 -7.48 -6.63
N GLU A 375 -30.74 -8.79 -6.65
CA GLU A 375 -29.77 -9.37 -7.57
C GLU A 375 -30.08 -9.04 -9.04
N ASN A 376 -29.04 -8.79 -9.83
CA ASN A 376 -29.10 -8.48 -11.26
C ASN A 376 -29.88 -7.19 -11.58
N THR A 377 -29.81 -6.19 -10.69
CA THR A 377 -30.44 -4.89 -10.89
C THR A 377 -29.48 -3.71 -10.94
N LEU A 378 -28.17 -3.96 -10.97
CA LEU A 378 -27.16 -2.92 -11.20
C LEU A 378 -27.09 -2.59 -12.70
N PHE A 379 -27.36 -1.34 -13.07
CA PHE A 379 -27.28 -0.88 -14.46
C PHE A 379 -26.49 0.42 -14.59
N SER A 380 -25.46 0.41 -15.43
CA SER A 380 -24.75 1.60 -15.92
C SER A 380 -25.52 2.22 -17.09
N PHE A 381 -25.09 3.41 -17.53
CA PHE A 381 -25.64 4.06 -18.72
C PHE A 381 -24.54 4.62 -19.62
N GLY A 382 -24.56 4.22 -20.88
CA GLY A 382 -23.86 4.86 -22.00
C GLY A 382 -24.87 5.21 -23.11
N ASP A 383 -24.77 4.59 -24.27
CA ASP A 383 -25.82 4.70 -25.31
C ASP A 383 -27.16 4.02 -24.90
N ALA A 384 -27.06 3.04 -24.02
CA ALA A 384 -28.16 2.28 -23.45
C ALA A 384 -27.81 1.81 -22.03
N TYR A 385 -28.79 1.25 -21.34
CA TYR A 385 -28.56 0.60 -20.05
C TYR A 385 -27.85 -0.74 -20.23
N THR A 386 -26.75 -0.92 -19.51
CA THR A 386 -25.96 -2.16 -19.49
C THR A 386 -25.99 -2.74 -18.08
N ALA A 387 -26.21 -4.05 -17.96
CA ALA A 387 -26.19 -4.73 -16.67
C ALA A 387 -24.74 -4.93 -16.22
N GLU A 388 -24.45 -4.57 -14.97
CA GLU A 388 -23.11 -4.61 -14.42
C GLU A 388 -23.06 -5.51 -13.16
N LEU A 389 -21.84 -5.87 -12.74
CA LEU A 389 -21.61 -6.63 -11.51
C LEU A 389 -20.71 -5.88 -10.52
N THR A 390 -19.94 -4.90 -10.98
CA THR A 390 -19.02 -4.12 -10.17
C THR A 390 -19.28 -2.65 -10.40
N LEU A 391 -19.04 -1.82 -9.39
CA LEU A 391 -19.09 -0.37 -9.53
C LEU A 391 -17.70 0.17 -9.90
N ILE A 392 -17.67 1.23 -10.70
CA ILE A 392 -16.48 1.98 -11.09
C ILE A 392 -16.57 3.36 -10.42
N TYR A 393 -15.44 3.84 -9.90
CA TYR A 393 -15.36 5.16 -9.27
C TYR A 393 -15.75 6.26 -10.27
N GLY A 394 -16.60 7.19 -9.84
CA GLY A 394 -17.07 8.30 -10.67
C GLY A 394 -18.21 7.94 -11.62
N GLU A 395 -18.52 6.66 -11.82
CA GLU A 395 -19.72 6.22 -12.54
C GLU A 395 -20.93 6.13 -11.60
N GLY A 396 -22.09 6.50 -12.11
CA GLY A 396 -23.37 6.30 -11.43
C GLY A 396 -24.12 5.10 -11.99
N TYR A 397 -24.94 4.47 -11.14
CA TYR A 397 -25.68 3.26 -11.48
C TYR A 397 -27.12 3.35 -11.00
N TRP A 398 -28.02 2.71 -11.74
CA TRP A 398 -29.31 2.30 -11.21
C TRP A 398 -29.15 1.03 -10.39
N LEU A 399 -29.75 1.01 -9.20
CA LEU A 399 -29.82 -0.16 -8.36
C LEU A 399 -31.18 -0.25 -7.65
N ARG A 400 -31.72 -1.45 -7.50
CA ARG A 400 -33.08 -1.65 -6.98
C ARG A 400 -33.11 -2.33 -5.62
N PHE A 401 -33.99 -1.86 -4.73
CA PHE A 401 -34.17 -2.39 -3.38
C PHE A 401 -35.63 -2.75 -3.10
N ASN A 402 -35.87 -3.75 -2.25
CA ASN A 402 -37.23 -4.17 -1.85
C ASN A 402 -37.79 -3.34 -0.69
N GLU A 403 -36.92 -2.74 0.12
CA GLU A 403 -37.26 -2.02 1.34
C GLU A 403 -36.39 -0.77 1.44
N GLU A 404 -36.90 0.26 2.13
CA GLU A 404 -36.09 1.42 2.54
C GLU A 404 -35.16 1.03 3.69
N GLY A 405 -34.05 1.75 3.83
CA GLY A 405 -33.06 1.46 4.85
C GLY A 405 -31.82 2.35 4.75
N SER A 406 -30.78 1.96 5.46
CA SER A 406 -29.46 2.61 5.41
C SER A 406 -28.40 1.60 5.01
N ILE A 407 -27.42 2.05 4.25
CA ILE A 407 -26.22 1.30 3.89
C ILE A 407 -25.02 2.04 4.46
N THR A 408 -24.13 1.28 5.09
CA THR A 408 -22.82 1.75 5.51
C THR A 408 -21.81 1.27 4.48
N ILE A 409 -21.12 2.21 3.85
CA ILE A 409 -20.00 1.93 2.95
C ILE A 409 -18.74 2.32 3.73
N SER A 410 -17.80 1.38 3.82
CA SER A 410 -16.50 1.59 4.45
C SER A 410 -15.42 1.49 3.40
N GLY A 411 -14.46 2.41 3.44
CA GLY A 411 -13.31 2.38 2.53
C GLY A 411 -12.46 3.63 2.65
N ILE A 412 -11.43 3.72 1.81
CA ILE A 412 -10.50 4.84 1.82
C ILE A 412 -11.17 6.06 1.16
N PRO A 413 -11.16 7.25 1.81
CA PRO A 413 -11.65 8.49 1.24
C PRO A 413 -11.06 8.84 -0.12
N ILE A 414 -11.90 9.00 -1.13
CA ILE A 414 -11.57 9.64 -2.41
C ILE A 414 -11.69 11.15 -2.21
N ASN A 415 -10.58 11.89 -2.34
CA ASN A 415 -10.56 13.34 -2.21
C ASN A 415 -10.50 14.06 -3.56
N GLU A 416 -10.05 13.39 -4.61
CA GLU A 416 -10.02 13.94 -5.97
C GLU A 416 -10.29 12.82 -6.98
N LEU A 417 -11.07 13.12 -8.02
CA LEU A 417 -11.41 12.14 -9.04
C LEU A 417 -11.65 12.79 -10.40
N ALA A 418 -10.93 12.31 -11.41
CA ALA A 418 -11.16 12.65 -12.81
C ALA A 418 -12.19 11.68 -13.43
N ILE A 419 -13.21 12.23 -14.08
CA ILE A 419 -14.31 11.47 -14.70
C ILE A 419 -14.35 11.79 -16.19
N SER A 420 -14.25 10.75 -17.02
CA SER A 420 -14.43 10.87 -18.47
C SER A 420 -15.91 10.90 -18.83
N LEU A 421 -16.30 11.83 -19.70
CA LEU A 421 -17.68 12.03 -20.12
C LEU A 421 -17.78 11.97 -21.64
N ASP A 422 -18.82 11.30 -22.13
CA ASP A 422 -19.19 11.28 -23.55
C ASP A 422 -20.07 12.47 -23.92
N GLU A 423 -20.20 12.79 -25.21
CA GLU A 423 -21.18 13.77 -25.68
C GLU A 423 -22.61 13.28 -25.39
N GLY A 424 -23.37 14.05 -24.61
CA GLY A 424 -24.76 13.73 -24.31
C GLY A 424 -25.00 13.51 -22.82
N TRP A 425 -25.86 12.55 -22.49
CA TRP A 425 -26.20 12.26 -21.09
C TRP A 425 -25.21 11.28 -20.50
N ASN A 426 -24.68 11.61 -19.33
CA ASN A 426 -23.78 10.79 -18.56
C ASN A 426 -24.39 10.55 -17.17
N LEU A 427 -24.15 9.36 -16.62
CA LEU A 427 -24.55 9.00 -15.27
C LEU A 427 -23.30 8.88 -14.41
N ILE A 428 -23.10 9.82 -13.49
CA ILE A 428 -21.88 9.96 -12.69
C ILE A 428 -22.15 9.77 -11.19
N SER A 429 -21.11 9.60 -10.40
CA SER A 429 -21.16 9.65 -8.93
C SER A 429 -20.06 10.55 -8.37
N GLY A 430 -20.21 10.93 -7.10
CA GLY A 430 -19.29 11.83 -6.39
C GLY A 430 -18.19 11.11 -5.60
N ILE A 431 -17.35 11.93 -4.99
CA ILE A 431 -16.25 11.51 -4.10
C ILE A 431 -16.73 11.41 -2.64
N SER A 432 -15.82 11.26 -1.66
CA SER A 432 -16.18 11.02 -0.25
C SER A 432 -16.82 12.21 0.47
N ILE A 433 -16.71 13.41 -0.10
CA ILE A 433 -17.33 14.62 0.45
C ILE A 433 -18.31 15.27 -0.55
N PRO A 434 -19.32 16.02 -0.07
CA PRO A 434 -20.24 16.72 -0.96
C PRO A 434 -19.53 17.77 -1.82
N ILE A 435 -19.75 17.72 -3.14
CA ILE A 435 -19.18 18.68 -4.10
C ILE A 435 -20.26 19.62 -4.61
N ASN A 436 -20.03 20.94 -4.46
CA ASN A 436 -20.87 21.93 -5.13
C ASN A 436 -20.62 21.85 -6.64
N ILE A 437 -21.67 21.79 -7.45
CA ILE A 437 -21.53 21.70 -8.91
C ILE A 437 -20.82 22.91 -9.53
N SER A 438 -20.74 24.05 -8.82
CA SER A 438 -19.96 25.22 -9.26
C SER A 438 -18.46 25.04 -9.14
N ASP A 439 -18.01 24.09 -8.33
CA ASP A 439 -16.60 23.89 -7.96
C ASP A 439 -15.94 22.78 -8.79
N ILE A 440 -16.73 22.09 -9.62
CA ILE A 440 -16.25 21.07 -10.56
C ILE A 440 -15.28 21.71 -11.55
N GLN A 441 -14.10 21.12 -11.70
CA GLN A 441 -13.13 21.54 -12.69
C GLN A 441 -13.54 20.99 -14.06
N ASP A 442 -13.96 21.88 -14.95
CA ASP A 442 -14.34 21.58 -16.33
C ASP A 442 -13.48 22.43 -17.28
N PRO A 443 -12.22 22.03 -17.53
CA PRO A 443 -11.26 22.84 -18.28
C PRO A 443 -11.70 23.09 -19.73
N ASP A 444 -12.43 22.14 -20.31
CA ASP A 444 -12.92 22.20 -21.69
C ASP A 444 -14.31 22.85 -21.81
N GLY A 445 -14.97 23.14 -20.69
CA GLY A 445 -16.30 23.75 -20.66
C GLY A 445 -17.37 22.87 -21.30
N ILE A 446 -17.26 21.55 -21.14
CA ILE A 446 -18.15 20.57 -21.78
C ILE A 446 -19.49 20.44 -21.07
N ILE A 447 -19.59 20.78 -19.78
CA ILE A 447 -20.83 20.68 -19.00
C ILE A 447 -21.87 21.68 -19.51
N ILE A 448 -23.08 21.19 -19.79
CA ILE A 448 -24.23 22.05 -20.05
C ILE A 448 -24.81 22.51 -18.70
N ILE A 449 -24.64 23.79 -18.38
CA ILE A 449 -25.10 24.39 -17.12
C ILE A 449 -26.59 24.10 -16.88
N GLY A 450 -26.92 23.69 -15.64
CA GLY A 450 -28.29 23.41 -15.20
C GLY A 450 -28.82 22.05 -15.64
N THR A 451 -27.93 21.11 -15.98
CA THR A 451 -28.31 19.74 -16.38
C THR A 451 -27.98 18.67 -15.34
N PHE A 452 -27.59 19.08 -14.13
CA PHE A 452 -27.37 18.14 -13.04
C PHE A 452 -28.69 17.74 -12.40
N TYR A 453 -29.06 16.46 -12.50
CA TYR A 453 -30.26 15.91 -11.90
C TYR A 453 -29.96 14.73 -10.98
N GLY A 454 -30.43 14.82 -9.74
CA GLY A 454 -30.55 13.67 -8.85
C GLY A 454 -31.91 12.99 -8.98
N PHE A 455 -32.04 11.80 -8.40
CA PHE A 455 -33.31 11.08 -8.32
C PHE A 455 -33.72 10.87 -6.86
N ILE A 456 -34.80 11.54 -6.43
CA ILE A 456 -35.30 11.47 -5.06
C ILE A 456 -36.82 11.26 -5.10
N SER A 457 -37.33 10.35 -4.27
CA SER A 457 -38.77 10.11 -4.09
C SER A 457 -39.51 9.78 -5.40
N GLY A 458 -38.84 9.06 -6.31
CA GLY A 458 -39.42 8.58 -7.56
C GLY A 458 -39.42 9.60 -8.72
N GLY A 459 -38.70 10.72 -8.60
CA GLY A 459 -38.61 11.73 -9.65
C GLY A 459 -37.25 12.41 -9.75
N TYR A 460 -37.02 13.09 -10.87
CA TYR A 460 -35.82 13.88 -11.11
C TYR A 460 -35.96 15.30 -10.56
N SER A 461 -34.90 15.78 -9.92
CA SER A 461 -34.79 17.15 -9.45
C SER A 461 -33.40 17.70 -9.75
N ASN A 462 -33.33 19.00 -10.07
CA ASN A 462 -32.03 19.68 -10.11
C ASN A 462 -31.37 19.61 -8.74
N ILE A 463 -30.03 19.55 -8.74
CA ILE A 463 -29.22 19.55 -7.53
C ILE A 463 -28.22 20.69 -7.54
N GLU A 464 -27.77 21.07 -6.35
CA GLU A 464 -26.64 21.99 -6.15
C GLU A 464 -25.37 21.25 -5.73
N TYR A 465 -25.54 20.05 -5.14
CA TYR A 465 -24.45 19.23 -4.63
C TYR A 465 -24.52 17.81 -5.18
N ILE A 466 -23.35 17.28 -5.52
CA ILE A 466 -23.12 15.84 -5.70
C ILE A 466 -22.79 15.29 -4.32
N GLU A 467 -23.72 14.53 -3.73
CA GLU A 467 -23.56 13.91 -2.42
C GLU A 467 -22.85 12.54 -2.57
N PRO A 468 -22.03 12.15 -1.58
CA PRO A 468 -21.35 10.85 -1.60
C PRO A 468 -22.33 9.67 -1.73
N GLY A 469 -21.92 8.64 -2.47
CA GLY A 469 -22.66 7.38 -2.65
C GLY A 469 -23.91 7.46 -3.53
N ARG A 470 -24.26 8.65 -4.06
CA ARG A 470 -25.40 8.85 -4.95
C ARG A 470 -24.98 9.00 -6.41
N GLY A 471 -25.88 8.63 -7.32
CA GLY A 471 -25.72 8.83 -8.76
C GLY A 471 -26.47 10.06 -9.26
N TYR A 472 -25.92 10.71 -10.30
CA TYR A 472 -26.41 11.97 -10.85
C TYR A 472 -26.32 11.98 -12.37
N TRP A 473 -27.36 12.50 -13.01
CA TRP A 473 -27.33 12.78 -14.44
C TRP A 473 -26.69 14.12 -14.70
N VAL A 474 -25.82 14.18 -15.70
CA VAL A 474 -25.27 15.42 -16.25
C VAL A 474 -25.28 15.35 -17.77
N ARG A 475 -25.47 16.50 -18.44
CA ARG A 475 -25.39 16.56 -19.89
C ARG A 475 -24.18 17.37 -20.33
N THR A 476 -23.47 16.87 -21.33
CA THR A 476 -22.30 17.51 -21.94
C THR A 476 -22.58 17.86 -23.41
N ASN A 477 -21.75 18.75 -23.97
CA ASN A 477 -21.79 19.17 -25.37
C ASN A 477 -20.71 18.52 -26.25
N GLY A 478 -19.88 17.64 -25.68
CA GLY A 478 -18.76 16.96 -26.32
C GLY A 478 -18.13 15.92 -25.39
N PHE A 479 -17.19 15.14 -25.92
CA PHE A 479 -16.35 14.26 -25.13
C PHE A 479 -15.25 15.05 -24.41
N GLY A 480 -14.94 14.68 -23.17
CA GLY A 480 -13.83 15.24 -22.40
C GLY A 480 -13.82 14.74 -20.95
N SER A 481 -13.10 15.42 -20.07
CA SER A 481 -12.99 15.03 -18.66
C SER A 481 -13.30 16.19 -17.73
N ILE A 482 -13.91 15.87 -16.58
CA ILE A 482 -14.10 16.78 -15.46
C ILE A 482 -13.35 16.26 -14.23
N THR A 483 -12.97 17.14 -13.31
CA THR A 483 -12.36 16.73 -12.04
C THR A 483 -13.20 17.22 -10.86
N LEU A 484 -13.52 16.29 -9.96
CA LEU A 484 -14.10 16.57 -8.65
C LEU A 484 -12.95 16.70 -7.64
N ILE A 485 -12.90 17.78 -6.86
CA ILE A 485 -11.85 18.02 -5.87
C ILE A 485 -12.52 18.38 -4.54
N GLY A 486 -12.21 17.60 -3.51
CA GLY A 486 -12.64 17.86 -2.15
C GLY A 486 -11.83 19.00 -1.52
N ASN A 487 -12.52 19.99 -0.96
CA ASN A 487 -11.92 21.17 -0.32
C ASN A 487 -11.89 21.06 1.21
#